data_AF-A0A087TS43-F1
#
_entry.id   AF-A0A087TS43-F1
#
_cell.length_a   1.000
_cell.length_b   1.000
_cell.length_c   1.000
_cell.angle_alpha   90.00
_cell.angle_beta   90.00
_cell.angle_gamma   90.00
#
_symmetry.space_group_name_H-M   'P 1'
#
loop_
_entity.id
_entity.type
_entity.pdbx_description
1 polymer ?
#
loop_
_entity_poly.entity_id
_entity_poly.type
_entity_poly.pdbx_seq_one_letter_code
_entity_poly.pdbx_strand_id
1 'polypeptide(L)'
;MEYPRNCNSPKRVLIVSELIDLSSTVIPVRIANITGTRLIKKGEVIAECTPVTSVERKETVSSESITLELLQNAQLNDEERNAAERVIKDLQDVFFRSSSDVGRTSLTQHRIDTGDHPPINI
;
A
#
# COMPACT_ATOMS: atom_id res chain seq x y z
N MET A 1 12.82 8.00 3.69
CA MET A 1 11.96 8.08 2.49
C MET A 1 12.38 9.29 1.68
N GLU A 2 12.97 9.09 0.50
CA GLU A 2 12.97 10.15 -0.52
C GLU A 2 11.71 9.97 -1.34
N TYR A 3 10.81 10.96 -1.27
CA TYR A 3 9.68 11.04 -2.19
C TYR A 3 10.24 11.24 -3.60
N PRO A 4 9.73 10.52 -4.62
CA PRO A 4 10.12 10.79 -6.00
C PRO A 4 9.88 12.28 -6.29
N ARG A 5 10.98 13.00 -6.51
CA ARG A 5 11.04 14.47 -6.59
C ARG A 5 10.46 15.05 -7.88
N ASN A 6 9.59 14.32 -8.57
CA ASN A 6 9.08 14.76 -9.87
C ASN A 6 7.61 14.40 -10.07
N CYS A 7 6.75 15.06 -9.30
CA CYS A 7 5.45 15.44 -9.79
C CYS A 7 5.39 16.96 -9.69
N ASN A 8 5.31 17.65 -10.82
CA ASN A 8 5.04 19.09 -10.91
C ASN A 8 3.59 19.41 -10.44
N SER A 9 3.13 18.81 -9.35
CA SER A 9 1.88 19.21 -8.73
C SER A 9 2.14 20.45 -7.88
N PRO A 10 1.25 21.46 -7.91
CA PRO A 10 1.43 22.69 -7.16
C PRO A 10 1.29 22.39 -5.66
N LYS A 11 2.38 21.96 -4.99
CA LYS A 11 2.73 21.92 -3.55
C LYS A 11 1.62 21.75 -2.48
N ARG A 12 0.40 21.33 -2.81
CA ARG A 12 -0.80 21.50 -1.96
C ARG A 12 -1.71 20.28 -1.90
N VAL A 13 -1.46 19.29 -2.76
CA VAL A 13 -2.20 18.04 -2.85
C VAL A 13 -1.20 16.90 -2.93
N LEU A 14 -1.39 15.89 -2.10
CA LEU A 14 -0.67 14.63 -2.21
C LEU A 14 -1.55 13.64 -2.98
N ILE A 15 -0.95 12.97 -3.95
CA ILE A 15 -1.59 11.91 -4.72
C ILE A 15 -0.77 10.65 -4.48
N VAL A 16 -1.47 9.57 -4.16
CA VAL A 16 -0.81 8.27 -3.96
C VAL A 16 -0.42 7.70 -5.32
N SER A 17 0.85 7.36 -5.48
CA SER A 17 1.33 6.56 -6.61
C SER A 17 1.02 5.09 -6.37
N GLU A 18 0.34 4.44 -7.30
CA GLU A 18 -0.05 3.02 -7.22
C GLU A 18 0.08 2.37 -8.60
N LEU A 19 0.29 1.05 -8.61
CA LEU A 19 0.22 0.27 -9.84
C LEU A 19 -1.25 0.06 -10.18
N ILE A 20 -1.64 0.49 -11.38
CA ILE A 20 -3.03 0.48 -11.83
C ILE A 20 -3.15 -0.32 -13.12
N ASP A 21 -4.28 -1.02 -13.27
CA ASP A 21 -4.66 -1.65 -14.53
C ASP A 21 -5.42 -0.62 -15.40
N LEU A 22 -4.85 -0.29 -16.55
CA LEU A 22 -5.43 0.65 -17.52
C LEU A 22 -6.52 0.02 -18.39
N SER A 23 -6.84 -1.27 -18.21
CA SER A 23 -7.98 -1.92 -18.88
C SER A 23 -9.34 -1.40 -18.38
N SER A 24 -9.38 -0.80 -17.19
CA SER A 24 -10.59 -0.21 -16.60
C SER A 24 -10.93 1.15 -17.21
N THR A 25 -12.22 1.40 -17.43
CA THR A 25 -12.74 2.71 -17.87
C THR A 25 -12.72 3.77 -16.74
N VAL A 26 -12.57 3.32 -15.49
CA VAL A 26 -12.53 4.19 -14.30
C VAL A 26 -11.32 3.81 -13.47
N ILE A 27 -10.46 4.79 -13.20
CA ILE A 27 -9.27 4.63 -12.35
C ILE A 27 -9.52 5.37 -11.03
N PRO A 28 -9.63 4.67 -9.89
CA PRO A 28 -9.75 5.33 -8.60
C PRO A 28 -8.44 6.02 -8.23
N VAL A 29 -8.52 7.26 -7.73
CA VAL A 29 -7.35 8.04 -7.29
C VAL A 29 -7.50 8.40 -5.82
N ARG A 30 -6.46 8.16 -5.02
CA ARG A 30 -6.40 8.59 -3.61
C ARG A 30 -5.69 9.92 -3.51
N ILE A 31 -6.39 10.92 -2.97
CA ILE A 31 -5.94 12.31 -2.90
C ILE A 31 -6.04 12.81 -1.47
N ALA A 32 -4.98 13.43 -0.95
CA ALA A 32 -4.99 14.11 0.34
C ALA A 32 -4.73 15.61 0.17
N ASN A 33 -5.67 16.44 0.65
CA ASN A 33 -5.51 17.89 0.71
C ASN A 33 -4.80 18.29 2.02
N ILE A 34 -3.55 18.71 1.90
CA ILE A 34 -2.71 19.09 3.06
C ILE A 34 -2.80 20.57 3.44
N THR A 35 -3.58 21.37 2.72
CA THR A 35 -3.64 22.85 2.91
C THR A 35 -5.04 23.39 3.20
N GLY A 36 -6.01 22.50 3.46
CA GLY A 36 -7.38 22.87 3.84
C GLY A 36 -8.27 23.32 2.68
N THR A 37 -7.72 24.01 1.67
CA THR A 37 -8.52 24.53 0.55
C THR A 37 -7.82 24.33 -0.79
N ARG A 38 -8.15 23.23 -1.47
CA ARG A 38 -7.84 23.01 -2.88
C ARG A 38 -9.11 22.59 -3.62
N LEU A 39 -9.44 23.34 -4.67
CA LEU A 39 -10.43 22.93 -5.66
C LEU A 39 -9.74 22.12 -6.76
N ILE A 40 -10.30 20.97 -7.11
CA ILE A 40 -9.95 20.20 -8.30
C ILE A 40 -11.07 20.41 -9.30
N LYS A 41 -10.73 20.89 -10.50
CA LYS A 41 -11.71 21.13 -11.55
C LYS A 41 -11.89 19.88 -12.41
N LYS A 42 -13.09 19.71 -12.97
CA LYS A 42 -13.32 18.71 -14.02
C LYS A 42 -12.41 18.99 -15.21
N GLY A 43 -11.78 17.95 -15.76
CA GLY A 43 -10.81 18.04 -16.85
C GLY A 43 -9.41 18.51 -16.44
N GLU A 44 -9.18 18.82 -15.16
CA GLU A 44 -7.85 19.11 -14.65
C GLU A 44 -7.03 17.82 -14.61
N VAL A 45 -5.85 17.86 -15.24
CA VAL A 45 -4.88 16.76 -15.13
C VAL A 45 -4.29 16.79 -13.73
N ILE A 46 -4.59 15.75 -12.94
CA ILE A 46 -4.12 15.63 -11.55
C ILE A 46 -2.90 14.73 -11.40
N ALA A 47 -2.75 13.73 -12.27
CA ALA A 47 -1.66 12.77 -12.26
C ALA A 47 -1.37 12.25 -13.67
N GLU A 48 -0.15 11.77 -13.88
CA GLU A 48 0.26 11.09 -15.11
C GLU A 48 0.55 9.63 -14.80
N CYS A 49 0.17 8.74 -15.72
CA CYS A 49 0.43 7.31 -15.62
C CYS A 49 1.61 6.96 -16.51
N THR A 50 2.63 6.29 -15.96
CA THR A 50 3.77 5.81 -16.74
C THR A 50 3.72 4.28 -16.84
N PRO A 51 3.92 3.72 -18.05
CA PRO A 51 3.95 2.27 -18.20
C PRO A 51 5.17 1.70 -17.48
N VAL A 52 4.97 0.61 -16.74
CA VAL A 52 6.05 -0.13 -16.07
C VAL A 52 6.27 -1.48 -16.76
N THR A 53 7.52 -1.83 -17.00
CA THR A 53 7.90 -3.08 -17.70
C THR A 53 8.16 -4.24 -16.75
N SER A 54 8.46 -3.95 -15.49
CA SER A 54 8.68 -4.93 -14.44
C SER A 54 8.19 -4.38 -13.11
N VAL A 55 7.60 -5.25 -12.29
CA VAL A 55 7.25 -4.97 -10.92
C VAL A 55 8.14 -5.85 -10.05
N GLU A 56 9.23 -5.29 -9.56
CA GLU A 56 10.08 -5.99 -8.60
C GLU A 56 9.33 -6.10 -7.27
N ARG A 57 8.80 -7.29 -6.99
CA ARG A 57 8.38 -7.61 -5.63
C ARG A 57 9.66 -7.84 -4.84
N LYS A 58 10.09 -6.82 -4.09
CA LYS A 58 11.21 -6.96 -3.16
C LYS A 58 10.95 -8.19 -2.31
N GLU A 59 11.75 -9.24 -2.48
CA GLU A 59 11.64 -10.43 -1.65
C GLU A 59 11.88 -9.99 -0.23
N THR A 60 10.80 -10.00 0.52
CA THR A 60 10.76 -9.66 1.92
C THR A 60 11.66 -10.63 2.67
N VAL A 61 12.47 -10.09 3.58
CA VAL A 61 13.34 -10.80 4.55
C VAL A 61 12.83 -12.21 4.83
N SER A 62 13.65 -13.25 4.63
CA SER A 62 13.25 -14.68 4.73
C SER A 62 12.27 -14.91 5.89
N SER A 63 11.22 -15.71 5.67
CA SER A 63 10.29 -16.12 6.73
C SER A 63 11.02 -16.70 7.96
N GLU A 64 12.21 -17.26 7.76
CA GLU A 64 13.06 -17.81 8.81
C GLU A 64 13.59 -16.72 9.75
N SER A 65 13.90 -15.51 9.26
CA SER A 65 14.43 -14.45 10.11
C SER A 65 13.38 -13.89 11.07
N ILE A 66 12.14 -13.74 10.60
CA ILE A 66 11.01 -13.20 11.38
C ILE A 66 10.58 -14.21 12.45
N THR A 67 10.56 -15.49 12.09
CA THR A 67 10.22 -16.57 13.02
C THR A 67 11.22 -16.63 14.18
N LEU A 68 12.51 -16.49 13.88
CA LEU A 68 13.55 -16.43 14.90
C LEU A 68 13.41 -15.18 15.78
N GLU A 69 13.16 -13.99 15.21
CA GLU A 69 12.97 -12.76 15.97
C GLU A 69 11.76 -12.81 16.91
N LEU A 70 10.61 -13.29 16.41
CA LEU A 70 9.37 -13.33 17.19
C LEU A 70 9.39 -14.39 18.30
N LEU A 71 10.08 -15.51 18.08
CA LEU A 71 10.13 -16.62 19.03
C LEU A 71 11.39 -16.64 19.91
N GLN A 72 12.36 -15.72 19.72
CA GLN A 72 13.66 -15.75 20.39
C GLN A 72 13.56 -15.86 21.92
N ASN A 73 12.59 -15.17 22.52
CA ASN A 73 12.42 -15.10 23.97
C ASN A 73 11.19 -15.88 24.48
N ALA A 74 10.51 -16.62 23.61
CA ALA A 74 9.32 -17.36 23.97
C ALA A 74 9.70 -18.70 24.61
N GLN A 75 9.22 -18.96 25.82
CA GLN A 75 9.38 -20.26 26.49
C GLN A 75 8.21 -21.16 26.07
N LEU A 76 8.33 -21.79 24.92
CA LEU A 76 7.34 -22.68 24.35
C LEU A 76 7.82 -24.12 24.39
N ASN A 77 6.91 -25.06 24.56
CA ASN A 77 7.20 -26.46 24.28
C ASN A 77 7.23 -26.72 22.75
N ASP A 78 7.65 -27.92 22.34
CA ASP A 78 7.84 -28.25 20.92
C ASP A 78 6.54 -28.17 20.09
N GLU A 79 5.39 -28.51 20.69
CA GLU A 79 4.10 -28.42 20.00
C GLU A 79 3.66 -26.96 19.82
N GLU A 80 3.77 -26.16 20.88
CA GLU A 80 3.47 -24.73 20.85
C GLU A 80 4.38 -23.99 19.88
N ARG A 81 5.67 -24.33 19.87
CA ARG A 81 6.64 -23.72 18.96
C ARG A 81 6.29 -24.04 17.52
N ASN A 82 6.04 -25.29 17.17
CA ASN A 82 5.63 -25.67 15.82
C ASN A 82 4.31 -25.00 15.39
N ALA A 83 3.34 -24.88 16.30
CA ALA A 83 2.10 -24.18 16.03
C ALA A 83 2.34 -22.68 15.75
N ALA A 84 3.18 -22.03 16.56
CA ALA A 84 3.54 -20.64 16.40
C ALA A 84 4.30 -20.38 15.09
N GLU A 85 5.25 -21.24 14.73
CA GLU A 85 5.99 -21.15 13.47
C GLU A 85 5.06 -21.24 12.25
N ARG A 86 4.06 -22.13 12.28
CA ARG A 86 3.04 -22.21 11.23
C ARG A 86 2.23 -20.92 11.12
N VAL A 87 1.73 -20.39 12.24
CA VAL A 87 0.96 -19.15 12.25
C VAL A 87 1.79 -17.97 11.76
N ILE A 88 3.05 -17.85 12.19
CA ILE A 88 3.95 -16.78 11.74
C ILE A 88 4.21 -16.87 10.24
N LYS A 89 4.39 -18.08 9.71
CA LYS A 89 4.60 -18.31 8.29
C LYS A 89 3.35 -18.00 7.46
N ASP A 90 2.18 -18.37 7.96
CA ASP A 90 0.90 -18.12 7.28
C ASP A 90 0.53 -16.63 7.28
N LEU A 91 0.85 -15.92 8.36
CA LEU A 91 0.60 -14.47 8.53
C LEU A 91 1.85 -13.62 8.30
N GLN A 92 2.85 -14.16 7.59
CA GLN A 92 4.14 -13.50 7.40
C GLN A 92 4.01 -12.12 6.72
N ASP A 93 2.93 -11.90 5.99
CA ASP A 93 2.58 -10.71 5.24
C ASP A 93 1.96 -9.60 6.11
N VAL A 94 1.52 -9.94 7.32
CA VAL A 94 0.97 -9.02 8.32
C VAL A 94 2.07 -8.36 9.16
N PHE A 95 3.18 -9.07 9.39
CA PHE A 95 4.27 -8.56 10.23
C PHE A 95 5.08 -7.48 9.51
N PHE A 96 5.36 -6.41 10.25
CA PHE A 96 6.17 -5.29 9.82
C PHE A 96 7.65 -5.66 9.85
N ARG A 97 8.32 -5.66 8.69
CA ARG A 97 9.68 -6.21 8.56
C ARG A 97 10.81 -5.17 8.66
N SER A 98 10.49 -3.87 8.62
CA SER A 98 11.46 -2.79 8.79
C SER A 98 10.74 -1.46 9.02
N SER A 99 11.40 -0.45 9.58
CA SER A 99 10.86 0.92 9.68
C SER A 99 10.42 1.55 8.34
N SER A 100 10.82 0.95 7.21
CA SER A 100 10.41 1.35 5.86
C SER A 100 9.33 0.47 5.24
N ASP A 101 8.97 -0.63 5.89
CA ASP A 101 7.81 -1.44 5.52
C ASP A 101 6.57 -0.58 5.77
N VAL A 102 5.54 -0.72 4.94
CA VAL A 102 4.27 0.02 5.10
C VAL A 102 3.13 -0.97 5.42
N GLY A 103 3.48 -2.26 5.56
CA GLY A 103 2.52 -3.35 5.69
C GLY A 103 1.80 -3.63 4.37
N ARG A 104 1.27 -4.85 4.22
CA ARG A 104 0.43 -5.20 3.06
C ARG A 104 -1.03 -4.85 3.37
N THR A 105 -1.43 -3.63 3.03
CA THR A 105 -2.83 -3.16 3.12
C THR A 105 -3.73 -3.75 2.03
N SER A 106 -3.20 -4.59 1.14
CA SER A 106 -3.97 -5.26 0.08
C SER A 106 -5.00 -6.26 0.60
N LEU A 107 -4.90 -6.71 1.86
CA LEU A 107 -5.88 -7.61 2.46
C LEU A 107 -7.21 -6.91 2.78
N THR A 108 -7.18 -5.59 2.95
CA THR A 108 -8.39 -4.81 3.26
C THR A 108 -8.86 -4.10 1.99
N GLN A 109 -9.93 -4.62 1.38
CA GLN A 109 -10.64 -3.91 0.32
C GLN A 109 -11.38 -2.72 0.94
N HIS A 110 -10.80 -1.53 0.82
CA HIS A 110 -11.48 -0.31 1.22
C HIS A 110 -12.51 0.07 0.15
N ARG A 111 -13.75 -0.39 0.31
CA ARG A 111 -14.87 0.05 -0.54
C ARG A 111 -15.10 1.53 -0.29
N ILE A 112 -14.84 2.36 -1.29
CA ILE A 112 -15.22 3.78 -1.26
C ILE A 112 -16.72 3.80 -1.50
N ASP A 113 -17.50 4.00 -0.43
CA ASP A 113 -18.94 4.19 -0.55
C ASP A 113 -19.21 5.64 -0.95
N THR A 114 -19.50 5.84 -2.23
CA THR A 114 -19.92 7.14 -2.75
C THR A 114 -21.41 7.38 -2.54
N GLY A 115 -22.18 6.43 -1.98
CA GLY A 115 -23.63 6.47 -1.99
C GLY A 115 -24.15 6.67 -3.42
N ASP A 116 -25.13 7.57 -3.57
CA ASP A 116 -25.72 7.92 -4.86
C ASP A 116 -24.95 9.02 -5.58
N HIS A 117 -23.75 9.40 -5.11
CA HIS A 117 -22.98 10.44 -5.77
C HIS A 117 -22.63 10.01 -7.18
N PRO A 118 -23.02 10.80 -8.21
CA PRO A 118 -22.74 10.46 -9.59
C PRO A 118 -21.22 10.43 -9.80
N PRO A 119 -20.72 9.50 -10.63
CA PRO A 119 -19.33 9.52 -11.06
C PRO A 119 -18.96 10.90 -11.60
N ILE A 120 -17.74 11.35 -11.32
CA ILE A 120 -17.19 12.51 -12.01
C ILE A 120 -16.95 12.06 -13.45
N ASN A 121 -17.94 12.28 -14.32
CA ASN A 121 -17.78 12.05 -15.75
C ASN A 121 -16.69 12.99 -16.25
N ILE A 122 -15.65 12.42 -16.86
CA ILE A 122 -14.51 13.14 -17.45
C ILE A 122 -14.94 13.76 -18.77
#